data_AF-A0A7K4EZ93-F1
#
_entry.id   AF-A0A7K4EZ93-F1
#
_cell.length_a   1.000
_cell.length_b   1.000
_cell.length_c   1.000
_cell.angle_alpha   90.00
_cell.angle_beta   90.00
_cell.angle_gamma   90.00
#
_symmetry.space_group_name_H-M   'P 1'
#
loop_
_entity.id
_entity.type
_entity.pdbx_description
1 polymer ?
#
loop_
_entity_poly.entity_id
_entity_poly.type
_entity_poly.pdbx_seq_one_letter_code
_entity_poly.pdbx_strand_id
1 'polypeptide(L)'
;MKKWADYLISEASYDSENLILVATRHLDTDKGITKGHPIDRLSIASDIKNGLMYVTIYSGKNSWKKGNLIHTFSKNGAPFIRIDKNKVNLDYLGDLPESSFAQSVIIQALESKPEPALEPEPPSSPRGSLPKESAEELPQELDLVPEP
;
A
#
# COMPACT_ATOMS: atom_id res chain seq x y z
N MET A 1 10.82 31.34 15.60
CA MET A 1 11.78 30.41 14.95
C MET A 1 11.67 30.66 13.44
N LYS A 2 12.75 30.55 12.65
CA LYS A 2 12.62 30.77 11.19
C LYS A 2 11.96 29.53 10.57
N LYS A 3 10.84 29.74 9.86
CA LYS A 3 10.13 28.70 9.10
C LYS A 3 11.11 27.96 8.17
N TRP A 4 11.10 26.64 8.21
CA TRP A 4 11.94 25.76 7.39
C TRP A 4 11.27 25.30 6.11
N ALA A 5 9.95 25.07 6.15
CA ALA A 5 9.12 24.59 5.05
C ALA A 5 7.64 24.88 5.34
N ASP A 6 6.71 24.54 4.44
CA ASP A 6 5.27 24.61 4.75
C ASP A 6 4.85 23.46 5.66
N TYR A 7 5.39 22.28 5.41
CA TYR A 7 5.13 21.07 6.17
C TYR A 7 6.42 20.33 6.52
N LEU A 8 6.36 19.59 7.62
CA LEU A 8 7.49 18.82 8.15
C LEU A 8 7.09 17.37 8.36
N ILE A 9 7.97 16.43 8.07
CA ILE A 9 7.75 14.98 8.30
C ILE A 9 8.72 14.48 9.36
N SER A 10 8.20 13.89 10.43
CA SER A 10 9.01 13.38 11.56
C SER A 10 9.13 11.87 11.60
N GLU A 11 8.15 11.15 11.06
CA GLU A 11 8.07 9.70 11.06
C GLU A 11 7.48 9.24 9.73
N ALA A 12 7.87 8.05 9.27
CA ALA A 12 7.31 7.43 8.08
C ALA A 12 7.37 5.91 8.18
N SER A 13 6.32 5.26 7.67
CA SER A 13 6.24 3.82 7.53
C SER A 13 6.06 3.46 6.06
N TYR A 14 6.63 2.34 5.67
CA TYR A 14 6.66 1.88 4.29
C TYR A 14 5.98 0.51 4.16
N ASP A 15 5.44 0.24 2.98
CA ASP A 15 4.94 -1.07 2.61
C ASP A 15 6.08 -2.02 2.15
N SER A 16 5.70 -3.24 1.72
CA SER A 16 6.65 -4.24 1.21
C SER A 16 7.41 -3.81 -0.05
N GLU A 17 6.91 -2.81 -0.78
CA GLU A 17 7.54 -2.26 -1.98
C GLU A 17 8.40 -1.03 -1.68
N ASN A 18 8.63 -0.70 -0.39
CA ASN A 18 9.27 0.53 0.06
C ASN A 18 8.59 1.80 -0.45
N LEU A 19 7.26 1.78 -0.55
CA LEU A 19 6.49 2.99 -0.76
C LEU A 19 5.90 3.46 0.57
N ILE A 20 5.79 4.77 0.75
CA ILE A 20 5.23 5.35 1.98
C ILE A 20 3.78 4.87 2.11
N LEU A 21 3.50 4.16 3.20
CA LEU A 21 2.17 3.77 3.61
C LEU A 21 1.50 4.92 4.37
N VAL A 22 2.20 5.46 5.37
CA VAL A 22 1.75 6.60 6.18
C VAL A 22 2.96 7.37 6.72
N ALA A 23 2.84 8.69 6.78
CA ALA A 23 3.84 9.57 7.38
C ALA A 23 3.21 10.50 8.41
N THR A 24 3.98 10.94 9.39
CA THR A 24 3.54 11.90 10.41
C THR A 24 3.91 13.32 9.97
N ARG A 25 2.91 14.10 9.55
CA ARG A 25 3.05 15.48 9.07
C ARG A 25 2.75 16.52 10.16
N HIS A 26 3.57 17.56 10.20
CA HIS A 26 3.41 18.73 11.03
C HIS A 26 3.32 19.99 10.17
N LEU A 27 2.63 21.01 10.65
CA LEU A 27 2.64 22.35 10.08
C LEU A 27 3.74 23.18 10.76
N ASP A 28 4.54 23.88 9.95
CA ASP A 28 5.55 24.81 10.44
C ASP A 28 4.96 26.23 10.45
N THR A 29 4.73 26.75 11.65
CA THR A 29 4.13 28.07 11.87
C THR A 29 5.13 28.99 12.55
N ASP A 30 4.88 30.31 12.53
CA ASP A 30 5.75 31.27 13.23
C ASP A 30 5.81 31.02 14.75
N LYS A 31 4.78 30.36 15.30
CA LYS A 31 4.68 29.96 16.71
C LYS A 31 5.38 28.64 17.01
N GLY A 32 5.82 27.90 16.00
CA GLY A 32 6.47 26.60 16.11
C GLY A 32 5.79 25.49 15.32
N ILE A 33 6.18 24.26 15.64
CA ILE A 33 5.77 23.04 14.95
C ILE A 33 4.52 22.47 15.62
N THR A 34 3.46 22.25 14.85
CA THR A 34 2.20 21.70 15.38
C THR A 34 2.31 20.22 15.74
N LYS A 35 1.27 19.67 16.38
CA LYS A 35 1.14 18.21 16.55
C LYS A 35 1.14 17.50 15.19
N GLY A 36 1.70 16.29 15.18
CA GLY A 36 1.76 15.42 14.01
C GLY A 36 0.42 14.77 13.69
N HIS A 37 0.11 14.66 12.40
CA HIS A 37 -1.08 13.99 11.88
C HIS A 37 -0.68 13.00 10.78
N PRO A 38 -1.37 11.86 10.63
CA PRO A 38 -1.10 10.93 9.55
C PRO A 38 -1.41 11.58 8.20
N ILE A 39 -0.55 11.33 7.21
CA ILE A 39 -0.75 11.73 5.82
C ILE A 39 -0.28 10.60 4.90
N ASP A 40 -0.95 10.45 3.77
CA ASP A 40 -0.62 9.46 2.75
C ASP A 40 0.39 10.00 1.73
N ARG A 41 1.00 9.07 0.98
CA ARG A 41 1.97 9.36 -0.09
C ARG A 41 1.42 10.29 -1.17
N LEU A 42 0.18 10.06 -1.61
CA LEU A 42 -0.38 10.78 -2.76
C LEU A 42 -0.65 12.25 -2.41
N SER A 43 -1.12 12.51 -1.19
CA SER A 43 -1.31 13.85 -0.65
C SER A 43 0.01 14.62 -0.58
N ILE A 44 1.08 14.01 -0.05
CA ILE A 44 2.40 14.67 -0.01
C ILE A 44 2.89 14.99 -1.43
N ALA A 45 2.79 14.05 -2.36
CA ALA A 45 3.24 14.26 -3.74
C ALA A 45 2.45 15.38 -4.43
N SER A 46 1.13 15.43 -4.20
CA SER A 46 0.25 16.46 -4.75
C SER A 46 0.58 17.84 -4.19
N ASP A 47 0.80 17.94 -2.88
CA ASP A 47 1.19 19.18 -2.23
C ASP A 47 2.51 19.73 -2.79
N ILE A 48 3.53 18.87 -2.93
CA ILE A 48 4.83 19.27 -3.49
C ILE A 48 4.68 19.72 -4.95
N LYS A 49 3.85 19.02 -5.73
CA LYS A 49 3.57 19.40 -7.12
C LYS A 49 2.85 20.75 -7.21
N ASN A 50 2.03 21.09 -6.21
CA ASN A 50 1.36 22.39 -6.07
C ASN A 50 2.27 23.49 -5.51
N GLY A 51 3.55 23.20 -5.26
CA GLY A 51 4.56 24.18 -4.83
C GLY A 51 4.73 24.28 -3.32
N LEU A 52 4.10 23.41 -2.53
CA LEU A 52 4.28 23.37 -1.07
C LEU A 52 5.62 22.70 -0.72
N MET A 53 6.34 23.30 0.21
CA MET A 53 7.65 22.79 0.62
C MET A 53 7.51 21.80 1.77
N TYR A 54 8.20 20.67 1.66
CA TYR A 54 8.27 19.62 2.68
C TYR A 54 9.72 19.36 3.09
N VAL A 55 9.97 19.25 4.39
CA VAL A 55 11.29 18.92 4.95
C VAL A 55 11.17 17.83 6.02
N THR A 56 12.12 16.90 6.08
CA THR A 56 12.18 15.94 7.19
C THR A 56 12.68 16.60 8.46
N ILE A 57 12.25 16.13 9.64
CA ILE A 57 12.72 16.60 10.93
C ILE A 57 12.99 15.43 11.86
N TYR A 58 13.94 15.63 12.78
CA TYR A 58 14.32 14.61 13.77
C TYR A 58 14.05 15.13 15.17
N SER A 59 13.41 14.31 16.01
CA SER A 59 13.20 14.61 17.42
C SER A 59 14.52 14.38 18.19
N GLY A 60 14.99 15.43 18.85
CA GLY A 60 16.05 15.36 19.86
C GLY A 60 15.46 15.35 21.27
N LYS A 61 16.32 15.34 22.30
CA LYS A 61 15.91 15.30 23.72
C LYS A 61 14.86 16.38 24.09
N ASN A 62 14.95 17.58 23.51
CA ASN A 62 14.04 18.70 23.78
C ASN A 62 13.86 19.65 22.58
N SER A 63 14.27 19.24 21.38
CA SER A 63 14.26 20.12 20.21
C SER A 63 14.10 19.35 18.92
N TRP A 64 13.58 20.03 17.89
CA TRP A 64 13.55 19.53 16.54
C TRP A 64 14.82 19.90 15.80
N LYS A 65 15.36 18.97 15.02
CA LYS A 65 16.45 19.23 14.09
C LYS A 65 15.92 19.18 12.67
N LYS A 66 16.27 20.19 11.88
CA LYS A 66 15.97 20.23 10.45
C LYS A 66 16.73 19.11 9.76
N GLY A 67 16.02 18.33 8.95
CA GLY A 67 16.55 17.31 8.06
C GLY A 67 16.63 17.79 6.62
N ASN A 68 16.23 16.91 5.71
CA ASN A 68 16.43 17.06 4.27
C ASN A 68 15.17 17.56 3.57
N LEU A 69 15.37 18.26 2.46
CA LEU A 69 14.27 18.68 1.59
C LEU A 69 13.67 17.45 0.89
N ILE A 70 12.36 17.36 0.89
CA ILE A 70 11.62 16.27 0.26
C ILE A 70 11.29 16.66 -1.18
N HIS A 71 11.56 15.75 -2.10
CA HIS A 71 11.30 15.91 -3.52
C HIS A 71 10.32 14.85 -3.99
N THR A 72 9.55 15.17 -5.03
CA THR A 72 8.73 14.19 -5.74
C THR A 72 9.09 14.13 -7.21
N PHE A 73 8.93 12.96 -7.82
CA PHE A 73 8.96 12.76 -9.26
C PHE A 73 7.93 11.71 -9.64
N SER A 74 7.47 11.76 -10.89
CA SER A 74 6.55 10.77 -11.43
C SER A 74 7.27 9.84 -12.39
N LYS A 75 6.99 8.54 -12.31
CA LYS A 75 7.44 7.55 -13.28
C LYS A 75 6.30 6.59 -13.56
N ASN A 76 6.01 6.38 -14.85
CA ASN A 76 4.87 5.58 -15.31
C ASN A 76 3.53 5.99 -14.67
N GLY A 77 3.33 7.29 -14.45
CA GLY A 77 2.11 7.81 -13.83
C GLY A 77 2.03 7.70 -12.30
N ALA A 78 2.96 6.97 -11.66
CA ALA A 78 3.03 6.85 -10.20
C ALA A 78 3.98 7.91 -9.61
N PRO A 79 3.59 8.61 -8.51
CA PRO A 79 4.47 9.52 -7.79
C PRO A 79 5.37 8.77 -6.79
N PHE A 80 6.63 9.19 -6.73
CA PHE A 80 7.63 8.73 -5.77
C PHE A 80 8.17 9.93 -4.99
N ILE A 81 8.52 9.71 -3.72
CA ILE A 81 8.92 10.73 -2.77
C ILE A 81 10.28 10.39 -2.17
N ARG A 82 11.27 11.26 -2.36
CA ARG A 82 12.65 11.01 -1.93
C ARG A 82 13.38 12.26 -1.46
N ILE A 83 14.35 12.09 -0.56
CA ILE A 83 15.27 13.16 -0.13
C ILE A 83 16.58 13.22 -0.94
N ASP A 84 16.97 12.13 -1.59
CA ASP A 84 18.26 11.99 -2.29
C ASP A 84 18.20 12.35 -3.78
N LYS A 85 17.01 12.73 -4.28
CA LYS A 85 16.73 13.06 -5.70
C LYS A 85 17.03 11.93 -6.69
N ASN A 86 17.24 10.71 -6.23
CA ASN A 86 17.46 9.57 -7.11
C ASN A 86 16.16 9.19 -7.84
N LYS A 87 16.22 8.76 -9.10
CA LYS A 87 15.02 8.46 -9.92
C LYS A 87 14.71 6.97 -9.95
N VAL A 88 14.42 6.41 -8.78
CA VAL A 88 14.11 4.98 -8.59
C VAL A 88 12.64 4.76 -8.19
N ASN A 89 12.10 3.57 -8.41
CA ASN A 89 10.68 3.28 -8.13
C ASN A 89 10.41 2.99 -6.64
N LEU A 90 11.07 3.68 -5.72
CA LEU A 90 10.98 3.48 -4.28
C LEU A 90 10.92 4.84 -3.58
N ASP A 91 10.23 4.92 -2.46
CA ASP A 91 10.27 6.11 -1.61
C ASP A 91 11.45 6.04 -0.65
N TYR A 92 11.92 7.20 -0.20
CA TYR A 92 13.03 7.28 0.75
C TYR A 92 13.08 8.64 1.46
N LEU A 93 12.69 8.67 2.73
CA LEU A 93 12.80 9.85 3.59
C LEU A 93 14.00 9.80 4.56
N GLY A 94 14.95 8.89 4.30
CA GLY A 94 16.09 8.66 5.19
C GLY A 94 15.72 7.82 6.40
N ASP A 95 16.50 7.95 7.47
CA ASP A 95 16.38 7.15 8.69
C ASP A 95 15.33 7.72 9.65
N LEU A 96 14.13 8.01 9.14
CA LEU A 96 13.02 8.43 10.00
C LEU A 96 12.51 7.25 10.81
N PRO A 97 12.13 7.46 12.08
CA PRO A 97 11.44 6.44 12.87
C PRO A 97 10.12 6.02 12.22
N GLU A 98 9.69 4.81 12.56
CA GLU A 98 8.41 4.27 12.11
C GLU A 98 7.24 5.12 12.64
N SER A 99 6.22 5.34 11.80
CA SER A 99 5.05 6.12 12.20
C SER A 99 4.24 5.40 13.26
N SER A 100 3.90 6.12 14.32
CA SER A 100 2.97 5.66 15.36
C SER A 100 1.57 5.30 14.83
N PHE A 101 1.21 5.77 13.62
CA PHE A 101 -0.06 5.47 12.97
C PHE A 101 -0.03 4.20 12.11
N ALA A 102 1.15 3.60 11.88
CA ALA A 102 1.31 2.47 10.96
C ALA A 102 0.41 1.27 11.30
N GLN A 103 0.43 0.83 12.56
CA GLN A 103 -0.42 -0.27 13.03
C GLN A 103 -1.90 0.02 12.79
N SER A 104 -2.36 1.25 13.07
CA SER A 104 -3.76 1.61 12.88
C SER A 104 -4.19 1.58 11.41
N VAL A 105 -3.29 1.93 10.49
CA VAL A 105 -3.55 1.88 9.04
C VAL A 105 -3.58 0.43 8.55
N ILE A 106 -2.65 -0.40 9.04
CA ILE A 106 -2.58 -1.82 8.69
C ILE A 106 -3.85 -2.55 9.17
N ILE A 107 -4.28 -2.33 10.42
CA ILE A 107 -5.49 -2.95 10.96
C ILE A 107 -6.72 -2.55 10.14
N GLN A 108 -6.89 -1.26 9.83
CA GLN A 108 -7.99 -0.78 8.99
C GLN A 108 -7.98 -1.40 7.59
N ALA A 109 -6.80 -1.60 6.98
CA ALA A 109 -6.68 -2.23 5.67
C ALA A 109 -7.03 -3.72 5.70
N LEU A 110 -6.75 -4.42 6.81
CA LEU A 110 -7.11 -5.82 7.00
C LEU A 110 -8.61 -6.00 7.24
N GLU A 111 -9.24 -5.11 8.01
CA GLU A 111 -10.70 -5.13 8.27
C GLU A 111 -11.52 -4.73 7.04
N SER A 112 -10.98 -3.88 6.15
CA SER A 112 -11.65 -3.45 4.92
C SER A 112 -11.57 -4.47 3.78
N LYS A 113 -10.85 -5.59 3.96
CA LYS A 113 -10.79 -6.65 2.96
C LYS A 113 -12.12 -7.42 2.98
N PRO A 114 -12.91 -7.45 1.88
CA PRO A 114 -14.14 -8.21 1.85
C PRO A 114 -13.82 -9.68 2.13
N GLU A 115 -14.52 -10.24 3.12
CA GLU A 115 -14.56 -11.67 3.37
C GLU A 115 -14.92 -12.36 2.04
N PRO A 116 -14.17 -13.39 1.58
CA PRO A 116 -14.56 -14.12 0.39
C PRO A 116 -15.96 -14.69 0.66
N ALA A 117 -16.94 -14.24 -0.11
CA ALA A 117 -18.28 -14.80 -0.08
C ALA A 117 -18.14 -16.32 -0.19
N LEU A 118 -18.62 -17.03 0.83
CA LEU A 118 -18.80 -18.48 0.80
C LEU A 118 -19.69 -18.80 -0.41
N GLU A 119 -19.07 -19.22 -1.50
CA GLU A 119 -19.78 -19.89 -2.59
C GLU A 119 -20.37 -21.17 -1.99
N PRO A 120 -21.70 -21.38 -2.01
CA PRO A 120 -22.29 -22.59 -1.45
C PRO A 120 -21.83 -23.79 -2.28
N GLU A 121 -21.12 -24.71 -1.63
CA GLU A 121 -20.71 -25.98 -2.21
C GLU A 121 -21.92 -26.74 -2.79
N PRO A 122 -21.80 -27.39 -3.98
CA PRO A 122 -22.83 -28.30 -4.46
C PRO A 122 -22.94 -29.52 -3.52
N PRO A 123 -24.15 -30.06 -3.29
CA PRO A 123 -24.34 -31.14 -2.34
C PRO A 123 -23.58 -32.41 -2.75
N SER A 124 -22.72 -32.82 -1.83
CA SER A 124 -21.95 -34.07 -1.77
C SER A 124 -22.78 -35.31 -2.14
N SER A 125 -22.28 -36.10 -3.10
CA SER A 125 -22.69 -37.51 -3.29
C SER A 125 -21.74 -38.43 -2.49
N PRO A 126 -22.26 -39.42 -1.72
CA PRO A 126 -21.43 -40.23 -0.85
C PRO A 126 -20.72 -41.38 -1.57
N ARG A 127 -19.59 -41.74 -0.95
CA ARG A 127 -18.45 -42.56 -1.35
C ARG A 127 -18.69 -44.08 -1.24
N GLY A 128 -18.07 -44.87 -2.14
CA GLY A 128 -17.73 -46.31 -1.98
C GLY A 128 -18.32 -47.21 -3.08
N SER A 129 -17.62 -48.08 -3.81
CA SER A 129 -16.54 -49.01 -3.43
C SER A 129 -15.72 -49.49 -4.66
N LEU A 130 -14.54 -50.07 -4.40
CA LEU A 130 -13.47 -50.55 -5.31
C LEU A 130 -13.80 -51.85 -6.12
N PRO A 131 -12.93 -52.34 -7.04
CA PRO A 131 -13.29 -52.88 -8.36
C PRO A 131 -13.21 -54.42 -8.52
N LYS A 132 -13.85 -54.94 -9.58
CA LYS A 132 -13.68 -56.22 -10.32
C LYS A 132 -14.92 -56.35 -11.25
N GLU A 133 -14.95 -56.89 -12.46
CA GLU A 133 -14.11 -57.83 -13.22
C GLU A 133 -14.67 -57.89 -14.66
N SER A 134 -13.80 -58.15 -15.63
CA SER A 134 -13.99 -58.83 -16.93
C SER A 134 -15.40 -59.13 -17.48
N ALA A 135 -15.65 -58.68 -18.72
CA ALA A 135 -16.31 -59.36 -19.86
C ALA A 135 -16.85 -58.28 -20.84
N GLU A 136 -16.35 -58.14 -22.08
CA GLU A 136 -16.77 -58.92 -23.28
C GLU A 136 -18.29 -58.75 -23.49
N GLU A 137 -18.78 -57.88 -24.38
CA GLU A 137 -18.92 -58.12 -25.83
C GLU A 137 -19.36 -56.82 -26.58
N LEU A 138 -18.69 -56.56 -27.70
CA LEU A 138 -19.11 -56.08 -29.04
C LEU A 138 -20.38 -55.20 -29.32
N PRO A 139 -20.37 -54.47 -30.46
CA PRO A 139 -21.14 -53.25 -30.72
C PRO A 139 -22.44 -53.51 -31.48
N GLN A 140 -23.36 -52.55 -31.46
CA GLN A 140 -24.39 -52.44 -32.50
C GLN A 140 -24.56 -50.99 -32.94
N GLU A 141 -24.21 -50.76 -34.21
CA GLU A 141 -24.67 -49.67 -35.07
C GLU A 141 -26.18 -49.47 -34.93
N LEU A 142 -26.66 -48.23 -35.08
CA LEU A 142 -27.74 -47.92 -36.02
C LEU A 142 -27.81 -46.40 -36.25
N ASP A 143 -27.22 -46.00 -37.38
CA ASP A 143 -27.87 -45.26 -38.47
C ASP A 143 -28.76 -44.01 -38.23
N LEU A 144 -28.43 -42.97 -39.04
CA LEU A 144 -29.35 -42.11 -39.84
C LEU A 144 -30.16 -41.04 -39.06
N VAL A 145 -30.29 -39.75 -39.41
CA VAL A 145 -30.14 -38.91 -40.63
C VAL A 145 -30.02 -37.43 -40.17
N PRO A 146 -29.43 -36.50 -40.95
CA PRO A 146 -29.55 -35.05 -40.69
C PRO A 146 -30.74 -34.41 -41.44
N GLU A 147 -31.41 -33.45 -40.82
CA GLU A 147 -32.38 -32.54 -41.48
C GLU A 147 -32.37 -31.16 -40.78
N PRO A 148 -32.87 -30.10 -41.42
CA PRO A 148 -32.81 -29.72 -42.84
C PRO A 148 -32.07 -28.38 -43.08
#